data_AF-A0A4P9XPI9-F1
#
_entry.id   AF-A0A4P9XPI9-F1
#
_cell.length_a   1.000
_cell.length_b   1.000
_cell.length_c   1.000
_cell.angle_alpha   90.00
_cell.angle_beta   90.00
_cell.angle_gamma   90.00
#
_symmetry.space_group_name_H-M   'P 1'
#
loop_
_entity.id
_entity.type
_entity.pdbx_description
1 polymer ?
#
loop_
_entity_poly.entity_id
_entity_poly.type
_entity_poly.pdbx_seq_one_letter_code
_entity_poly.pdbx_strand_id
1 'polypeptide(L)'
;MDATLTEVVKHCSEQLAAYSECVERNPLDWNEKCEKQRKGLTLCAENNVASLRRVKEACAEAIAAYDTCVSQNTTDPEQCMDALRALHTCTERAAGRRPGNASTPDATTPATTTPSAP
;
A
#
# COMPACT_ATOMS: atom_id res chain seq x y z
N MET A 1 -18.24 -10.81 2.14
CA MET A 1 -17.23 -11.30 3.08
C MET A 1 -15.93 -11.43 2.29
N ASP A 2 -14.93 -10.63 2.67
CA ASP A 2 -13.67 -10.34 1.96
C ASP A 2 -12.96 -11.54 1.32
N ALA A 3 -12.93 -11.58 -0.02
CA ALA A 3 -12.12 -12.53 -0.78
C ALA A 3 -10.61 -12.35 -0.50
N THR A 4 -10.18 -11.11 -0.27
CA THR A 4 -8.83 -10.71 0.12
C THR A 4 -8.40 -11.28 1.47
N LEU A 5 -9.26 -11.22 2.50
CA LEU A 5 -8.97 -11.85 3.80
C LEU A 5 -8.88 -13.37 3.70
N THR A 6 -9.73 -13.98 2.86
CA THR A 6 -9.69 -15.44 2.65
C THR A 6 -8.37 -15.86 2.00
N GLU A 7 -7.88 -15.11 1.01
CA GLU A 7 -6.59 -15.36 0.37
C GLU A 7 -5.42 -15.20 1.37
N VAL A 8 -5.45 -14.16 2.20
CA VAL A 8 -4.44 -13.92 3.24
C VAL A 8 -4.47 -15.03 4.30
N VAL A 9 -5.64 -15.47 4.76
CA VAL A 9 -5.74 -16.60 5.69
C VAL A 9 -5.26 -17.89 5.03
N LYS A 10 -5.44 -18.07 3.72
CA LYS A 10 -5.07 -19.31 3.03
C LYS A 10 -3.59 -19.38 2.65
N HIS A 11 -2.94 -18.25 2.40
CA HIS A 11 -1.53 -18.19 2.01
C HIS A 11 -0.60 -17.69 3.12
N CYS A 12 -1.15 -17.02 4.13
CA CYS A 12 -0.41 -16.41 5.24
C CYS A 12 -0.96 -16.81 6.62
N SER A 13 -1.64 -17.96 6.70
CA SER A 13 -2.16 -18.51 7.96
C SER A 13 -1.08 -18.64 9.03
N GLU A 14 0.12 -19.10 8.66
CA GLU A 14 1.24 -19.25 9.61
C GLU A 14 1.69 -17.90 10.18
N GLN A 15 1.85 -16.89 9.33
CA GLN A 15 2.26 -15.55 9.77
C GLN A 15 1.14 -14.87 10.58
N LEU A 16 -0.12 -15.12 10.22
CA LEU A 16 -1.29 -14.62 10.93
C LEU A 16 -1.39 -15.24 12.32
N ALA A 17 -1.24 -16.56 12.43
CA ALA A 17 -1.25 -17.29 13.69
C ALA A 17 -0.10 -16.84 14.61
N ALA A 18 1.10 -16.64 14.07
CA ALA A 18 2.24 -16.14 14.83
C ALA A 18 2.03 -14.71 15.36
N TYR A 19 1.38 -13.85 14.57
CA TYR A 19 1.01 -12.51 15.00
C TYR A 19 -0.08 -12.53 16.08
N SER A 20 -1.16 -13.29 15.86
CA SER A 20 -2.24 -13.47 16.83
C SER A 20 -1.73 -13.99 18.16
N GLU A 21 -0.91 -15.05 18.16
CA GLU A 21 -0.33 -15.60 19.38
C GLU A 21 0.55 -14.55 20.12
N CYS A 22 1.29 -13.74 19.37
CA CYS A 22 2.11 -12.68 19.97
C CYS A 22 1.27 -11.59 20.63
N VAL A 23 0.18 -11.17 20.00
CA VAL A 23 -0.76 -10.17 20.53
C VAL A 23 -1.45 -10.70 21.79
N GLU A 24 -1.88 -11.97 21.78
CA GLU A 24 -2.48 -12.62 22.95
C GLU A 24 -1.51 -12.70 24.13
N ARG A 25 -0.21 -12.88 23.87
CA ARG A 25 0.84 -12.88 24.90
C ARG A 25 1.25 -11.49 25.37
N ASN A 26 1.04 -10.44 24.58
CA ASN A 26 1.51 -9.07 24.87
C ASN A 26 0.40 -8.02 24.68
N PRO A 27 -0.75 -8.11 25.36
CA PRO A 27 -1.92 -7.27 25.06
C PRO A 27 -1.72 -5.77 25.32
N LEU A 28 -0.75 -5.35 26.15
CA LEU A 28 -0.44 -3.94 26.38
C LEU A 28 0.57 -3.36 25.37
N ASP A 29 1.54 -4.15 24.91
CA ASP A 29 2.69 -3.67 24.11
C ASP A 29 2.85 -4.43 22.78
N TRP A 30 1.80 -5.09 22.28
CA TRP A 30 1.86 -5.92 21.08
C TRP A 30 2.31 -5.13 19.85
N ASN A 31 2.04 -3.83 19.78
CA ASN A 31 2.39 -3.01 18.62
C ASN A 31 3.93 -2.95 18.40
N GLU A 32 4.71 -2.88 19.48
CA GLU A 32 6.19 -2.94 19.43
C GLU A 32 6.71 -4.37 19.56
N LYS A 33 6.12 -5.18 20.46
CA LYS A 33 6.59 -6.56 20.73
C LYS A 33 6.36 -7.51 19.55
N CYS A 34 5.29 -7.27 18.77
CA CYS A 34 4.87 -8.11 17.66
C CYS A 34 5.11 -7.44 16.30
N GLU A 35 5.92 -6.38 16.27
CA GLU A 35 6.26 -5.61 15.06
C GLU A 35 6.87 -6.50 13.97
N LYS A 36 7.68 -7.49 14.38
CA LYS A 36 8.29 -8.49 13.49
C LYS A 36 7.26 -9.42 12.85
N GLN A 37 6.32 -9.93 13.63
CA GLN A 37 5.24 -10.82 13.17
C GLN A 37 4.25 -10.04 12.29
N ARG A 38 3.96 -8.79 12.66
CA ARG A 38 3.15 -7.85 11.86
C ARG A 38 3.78 -7.63 10.49
N LYS A 39 5.07 -7.28 10.43
CA LYS A 39 5.82 -7.14 9.19
C LYS A 39 5.82 -8.42 8.35
N GLY A 40 6.00 -9.59 8.99
CA GLY A 40 5.95 -10.88 8.31
C GLY A 40 4.59 -11.19 7.66
N LEU A 41 3.50 -10.88 8.37
CA LEU A 41 2.14 -11.01 7.84
C LEU A 41 1.90 -10.05 6.67
N THR A 42 2.33 -8.80 6.80
CA THR A 42 2.25 -7.80 5.71
C THR A 42 3.02 -8.28 4.48
N LEU A 43 4.27 -8.74 4.64
CA LEU A 43 5.10 -9.23 3.53
C LEU A 43 4.50 -10.46 2.84
N CYS A 44 3.91 -11.36 3.61
CA CYS A 44 3.24 -12.52 3.06
C CYS A 44 2.01 -12.11 2.24
N ALA A 45 1.20 -11.18 2.75
CA ALA A 45 0.06 -10.64 2.01
C ALA A 45 0.52 -9.97 0.72
N GLU A 46 1.58 -9.16 0.76
CA GLU A 46 2.17 -8.50 -0.41
C GLU A 46 2.65 -9.47 -1.49
N ASN A 47 3.29 -10.58 -1.11
CA ASN A 47 3.85 -11.54 -2.05
C ASN A 47 2.80 -12.48 -2.67
N ASN A 48 1.79 -12.87 -1.90
CA ASN A 48 0.86 -13.93 -2.29
C ASN A 48 -0.46 -13.40 -2.88
N VAL A 49 -0.83 -12.15 -2.56
CA VAL A 49 -2.07 -11.55 -3.08
C VAL A 49 -1.73 -10.74 -4.33
N ALA A 50 -2.13 -11.25 -5.50
CA ALA A 50 -1.81 -10.64 -6.80
C ALA A 50 -2.27 -9.17 -6.93
N SER A 51 -3.34 -8.77 -6.24
CA SER A 51 -3.78 -7.38 -6.16
C SER A 51 -2.81 -6.52 -5.33
N LEU A 52 -2.27 -7.03 -4.23
CA LEU A 52 -1.22 -6.33 -3.46
C LEU A 52 0.09 -6.24 -4.24
N ARG A 53 0.44 -7.26 -5.04
CA ARG A 53 1.62 -7.21 -5.90
C ARG A 53 1.56 -6.09 -6.93
N ARG A 54 0.41 -5.91 -7.59
CA ARG A 54 0.19 -4.79 -8.54
C ARG A 54 0.23 -3.42 -7.85
N VAL A 55 -0.36 -3.31 -6.66
CA VAL A 55 -0.27 -2.07 -5.85
C VAL A 55 1.18 -1.77 -5.53
N LYS A 56 1.95 -2.78 -5.10
CA LYS A 56 3.35 -2.62 -4.73
C LYS A 56 4.21 -2.17 -5.91
N GLU A 57 4.00 -2.72 -7.10
CA GLU A 57 4.70 -2.28 -8.32
C GLU A 57 4.25 -0.86 -8.74
N ALA A 58 2.95 -0.57 -8.71
CA ALA A 58 2.42 0.74 -9.11
C ALA A 58 2.74 1.87 -8.13
N CYS A 59 2.91 1.54 -6.85
CA CYS A 59 3.12 2.49 -5.76
C CYS A 59 4.50 2.37 -5.11
N ALA A 60 5.46 1.71 -5.77
CA ALA A 60 6.79 1.44 -5.22
C ALA A 60 7.50 2.70 -4.70
N GLU A 61 7.41 3.83 -5.42
CA GLU A 61 7.97 5.12 -5.00
C GLU A 61 7.29 5.68 -3.74
N ALA A 62 5.95 5.61 -3.66
CA ALA A 62 5.21 6.08 -2.50
C ALA A 62 5.47 5.20 -1.26
N ILE A 63 5.64 3.90 -1.48
CA ILE A 63 6.03 2.94 -0.43
C ILE A 63 7.43 3.27 0.08
N ALA A 64 8.39 3.47 -0.82
CA ALA A 64 9.76 3.80 -0.45
C ALA A 64 9.86 5.14 0.30
N ALA A 65 9.08 6.15 -0.12
CA ALA A 65 9.03 7.44 0.56
C ALA A 65 8.47 7.34 1.99
N TYR A 66 7.39 6.56 2.17
CA TYR A 66 6.82 6.32 3.50
C TYR A 66 7.77 5.50 4.39
N ASP A 67 8.36 4.43 3.86
CA ASP A 67 9.32 3.59 4.59
C ASP A 67 10.56 4.38 5.02
N THR A 68 11.11 5.20 4.11
CA THR A 68 12.24 6.10 4.42
C THR A 68 11.86 7.09 5.52
N CYS A 69 10.67 7.69 5.44
CA CYS A 69 10.21 8.64 6.45
C CYS A 69 10.08 7.98 7.83
N VAL A 70 9.44 6.81 7.90
CA VAL A 70 9.23 6.07 9.15
C VAL A 70 10.55 5.55 9.72
N SER A 71 11.47 5.12 8.86
CA SER A 71 12.81 4.70 9.29
C SER A 71 13.63 5.86 9.86
N GLN A 72 13.42 7.09 9.39
CA GLN A 72 14.09 8.29 9.91
C GLN A 72 13.38 8.90 11.12
N ASN A 73 12.06 8.70 11.24
CA ASN A 73 11.21 9.27 12.28
C ASN A 73 10.54 8.16 13.10
N THR A 74 11.35 7.23 13.61
CA THR A 74 10.89 6.09 14.41
C THR A 74 10.17 6.50 15.70
N THR A 75 10.48 7.70 16.22
CA THR A 75 9.89 8.26 17.44
C THR A 75 8.68 9.15 17.16
N ASP A 76 8.52 9.64 15.92
CA ASP A 76 7.48 10.62 15.56
C ASP A 76 6.87 10.27 14.18
N PRO A 77 6.05 9.21 14.12
CA PRO A 77 5.44 8.75 12.87
C PRO A 77 4.40 9.73 12.31
N GLU A 78 3.98 10.74 13.09
CA GLU A 78 3.04 11.78 12.65
C GLU A 78 3.63 12.65 11.52
N GLN A 79 4.95 12.85 11.48
CA GLN A 79 5.61 13.54 10.37
C GLN A 79 5.52 12.78 9.03
N CYS A 80 5.21 11.49 9.08
CA CYS A 80 5.05 10.65 7.90
C CYS A 80 3.61 10.54 7.41
N MET A 81 2.68 11.30 7.99
CA MET A 81 1.26 11.29 7.59
C MET A 81 1.03 11.75 6.14
N ASP A 82 1.83 12.68 5.62
CA ASP A 82 1.77 13.09 4.22
C ASP A 82 2.21 11.98 3.27
N ALA A 83 3.31 11.28 3.60
CA ALA A 83 3.79 10.14 2.84
C ALA A 83 2.80 8.96 2.91
N LEU A 84 2.19 8.74 4.07
CA LEU A 84 1.12 7.74 4.27
C LEU A 84 -0.11 8.07 3.42
N ARG A 85 -0.52 9.34 3.37
CA ARG A 85 -1.66 9.80 2.57
C ARG A 85 -1.41 9.62 1.07
N ALA A 86 -0.20 9.90 0.61
CA ALA A 86 0.20 9.67 -0.78
C ALA A 86 0.17 8.17 -1.13
N LEU A 87 0.71 7.32 -0.24
CA LEU A 87 0.67 5.87 -0.38
C LEU A 87 -0.77 5.31 -0.39
N HIS A 88 -1.62 5.79 0.50
CA HIS A 88 -3.03 5.41 0.57
C HIS A 88 -3.76 5.78 -0.73
N THR A 89 -3.55 7.00 -1.23
CA THR A 89 -4.15 7.45 -2.50
C THR A 89 -3.71 6.61 -3.68
N CYS A 90 -2.44 6.19 -3.72
CA CYS A 90 -1.93 5.32 -4.77
C CYS A 90 -2.54 3.91 -4.67
N THR A 91 -2.61 3.36 -3.46
CA THR A 91 -3.20 2.05 -3.18
C THR A 91 -4.67 2.00 -3.58
N GLU A 92 -5.45 3.03 -3.25
CA GLU A 92 -6.86 3.16 -3.66
C GLU A 92 -7.01 3.20 -5.18
N ARG A 93 -6.12 3.89 -5.89
CA ARG A 93 -6.11 3.91 -7.36
C ARG A 93 -5.74 2.57 -7.98
N ALA A 94 -4.77 1.88 -7.39
CA ALA A 94 -4.28 0.59 -7.88
C ALA A 94 -5.24 -0.57 -7.54
N ALA A 95 -5.91 -0.52 -6.38
CA ALA A 95 -6.95 -1.46 -5.97
C ALA A 95 -8.29 -1.19 -6.67
N GLY A 96 -8.63 0.09 -6.88
CA GLY A 96 -9.84 0.53 -7.60
C GLY A 96 -9.79 0.32 -9.12
N ARG A 97 -8.61 0.03 -9.70
CA ARG A 97 -8.50 -0.38 -11.10
C ARG A 97 -8.75 -1.88 -11.24
N ARG A 98 -10.00 -2.22 -11.53
CA ARG A 98 -10.31 -3.39 -12.37
C ARG A 98 -9.36 -3.34 -13.59
N PRO A 99 -8.59 -4.40 -13.89
CA PRO A 99 -7.67 -4.37 -15.03
C PRO A 99 -8.52 -4.35 -16.31
N GLY A 100 -8.72 -3.15 -16.84
CA GLY A 100 -9.61 -2.94 -17.96
C GLY A 100 -9.88 -1.48 -18.30
N ASN A 101 -8.91 -0.58 -18.11
CA ASN A 101 -8.65 0.48 -19.07
C ASN A 101 -7.38 1.24 -18.70
N ALA A 102 -6.37 1.16 -19.55
CA ALA A 102 -5.25 2.06 -19.52
C ALA A 102 -5.73 3.46 -19.96
N SER A 103 -6.22 4.28 -19.03
CA SER A 103 -6.26 5.72 -19.27
C SER A 103 -4.84 6.23 -19.16
N THR A 104 -4.20 6.37 -20.31
CA THR A 104 -3.03 7.19 -20.58
C THR A 104 -3.26 8.61 -20.07
N PRO A 105 -2.27 9.25 -19.45
CA PRO A 105 -2.23 10.70 -19.38
C PRO A 105 -1.67 11.22 -20.71
N ASP A 106 -2.52 11.27 -21.75
CA ASP A 106 -2.22 12.14 -22.89
C ASP A 106 -2.70 13.54 -22.54
N ALA A 107 -1.87 14.23 -21.77
CA ALA A 107 -1.97 15.65 -21.57
C ALA A 107 -1.06 16.32 -22.61
N THR A 108 -1.56 16.58 -23.82
CA THR A 108 -1.14 17.73 -24.64
C THR A 108 -2.26 18.13 -25.60
N THR A 109 -3.29 18.77 -25.05
CA THR A 109 -4.06 19.76 -25.82
C THR A 109 -3.56 21.14 -25.41
N PRO A 110 -2.93 21.91 -26.30
CA PRO A 110 -3.08 23.35 -26.28
C PRO A 110 -4.00 23.74 -27.44
N ALA A 111 -5.22 24.12 -27.09
CA ALA A 111 -6.03 24.97 -27.94
C ALA A 111 -5.21 26.24 -28.25
N THR A 112 -4.87 26.45 -29.53
CA THR A 112 -4.40 27.74 -30.02
C THR A 112 -5.33 28.18 -31.14
N THR A 113 -6.33 28.96 -30.73
CA THR A 113 -7.11 29.89 -31.53
C THR A 113 -6.18 30.88 -32.24
N THR A 114 -6.41 31.19 -33.53
CA THR A 114 -6.38 32.55 -34.16
C THR A 114 -6.36 32.45 -35.72
N PRO A 115 -6.98 33.40 -36.50
CA PRO A 115 -7.52 33.19 -37.85
C PRO A 115 -6.63 33.77 -38.97
N SER A 116 -6.91 33.45 -40.25
CA SER A 116 -6.46 34.26 -41.40
C SER A 116 -7.19 33.96 -42.73
N ALA A 117 -7.61 35.03 -43.40
CA ALA A 117 -8.40 35.09 -44.63
C ALA A 117 -7.54 34.99 -45.92
N PRO A 118 -8.19 34.89 -47.09
CA PRO A 118 -7.89 35.84 -48.18
C PRO A 118 -9.11 36.60 -48.70
#